data_AF-A0A1Z2V588-F1
#
_entry.id   AF-A0A1Z2V588-F1
#
_cell.length_a   1.000
_cell.length_b   1.000
_cell.length_c   1.000
_cell.angle_alpha   90.00
_cell.angle_beta   90.00
_cell.angle_gamma   90.00
#
_symmetry.space_group_name_H-M   'P 1'
#
loop_
_entity.id
_entity.type
_entity.pdbx_description
1 polymer ?
#
loop_
_entity_poly.entity_id
_entity_poly.type
_entity_poly.pdbx_seq_one_letter_code
_entity_poly.pdbx_strand_id
1 'polypeptide(L)'
;MGIKISLEDWEGDWRETLKSENLNSFFSCEMYMTVHNGIEQMTINIATLYGTALLSMAVGIMEMIANKENKPFRISGFGSVYDYFFIVKGQQIKIEAVNVTNDEVESFLFYDKTKFAHDFVKALKNHLQEIAQINIRIKEQETYKLLEQKMYTLNSVLESH
;
A
#
# COMPACT_ATOMS: atom_id res chain seq x y z
N MET A 1 15.28 6.70 3.34
CA MET A 1 13.94 7.03 2.82
C MET A 1 13.48 5.89 1.93
N GLY A 2 12.18 5.58 1.96
CA GLY A 2 11.55 4.41 1.35
C GLY A 2 10.04 4.63 1.31
N ILE A 3 9.23 3.62 1.64
CA ILE A 3 7.76 3.74 1.66
C ILE A 3 7.28 4.17 3.06
N LYS A 4 6.30 5.08 3.09
CA LYS A 4 5.55 5.45 4.31
C LYS A 4 4.06 5.35 4.04
N ILE A 5 3.34 4.61 4.88
CA ILE A 5 1.88 4.60 4.92
C ILE A 5 1.44 5.64 5.96
N SER A 6 0.51 6.50 5.60
CA SER A 6 -0.07 7.51 6.48
C SER A 6 -1.58 7.53 6.26
N LEU A 7 -2.34 7.55 7.34
CA LEU A 7 -3.77 7.80 7.27
C LEU A 7 -3.99 9.28 7.50
N GLU A 8 -4.80 9.91 6.67
CA GLU A 8 -5.10 11.33 6.84
C GLU A 8 -6.13 11.51 7.94
N ASP A 9 -5.87 12.49 8.79
CA ASP A 9 -6.58 12.72 10.05
C ASP A 9 -7.21 14.12 10.03
N TRP A 10 -8.03 14.42 9.01
CA TRP A 10 -8.61 15.75 8.78
C TRP A 10 -9.29 16.32 10.05
N GLU A 11 -9.87 15.45 10.89
CA GLU A 11 -10.57 15.83 12.13
C GLU A 11 -10.26 14.93 13.35
N GLY A 12 -9.19 14.13 13.35
CA GLY A 12 -8.96 13.11 14.39
C GLY A 12 -9.70 11.78 14.14
N ASP A 13 -10.34 11.65 12.98
CA ASP A 13 -11.36 10.65 12.70
C ASP A 13 -10.82 9.21 12.67
N TRP A 14 -9.63 8.95 12.11
CA TRP A 14 -9.14 7.56 12.07
C TRP A 14 -8.62 7.10 13.43
N ARG A 15 -7.96 7.99 14.18
CA ARG A 15 -7.44 7.64 15.52
C ARG A 15 -8.60 7.45 16.49
N GLU A 16 -9.63 8.29 16.42
CA GLU A 16 -10.82 8.14 17.23
C GLU A 16 -11.65 6.92 16.78
N THR A 17 -11.78 6.67 15.48
CA THR A 17 -12.39 5.43 14.95
C THR A 17 -11.66 4.19 15.48
N LEU A 18 -10.33 4.20 15.48
CA LEU A 18 -9.52 3.09 15.97
C LEU A 18 -9.60 2.92 17.49
N LYS A 19 -9.76 4.01 18.25
CA LYS A 19 -10.03 3.94 19.71
C LYS A 19 -11.46 3.53 20.03
N SER A 20 -12.40 3.78 19.12
CA SER A 20 -13.80 3.43 19.27
C SER A 20 -14.01 1.91 19.20
N GLU A 21 -15.17 1.43 19.64
CA GLU A 21 -15.53 0.02 19.51
C GLU A 21 -15.90 -0.38 18.07
N ASN A 22 -16.08 0.59 17.16
CA ASN A 22 -16.44 0.33 15.76
C ASN A 22 -15.20 0.16 14.87
N LEU A 23 -14.49 -0.94 15.05
CA LEU A 23 -13.28 -1.28 14.28
C LEU A 23 -13.58 -1.68 12.83
N ASN A 24 -14.83 -1.95 12.49
CA ASN A 24 -15.23 -2.43 11.16
C ASN A 24 -15.00 -1.36 10.07
N SER A 25 -15.14 -0.08 10.41
CA SER A 25 -14.95 1.03 9.47
C SER A 25 -13.49 1.47 9.34
N PHE A 26 -12.60 1.07 10.25
CA PHE A 26 -11.23 1.57 10.30
C PHE A 26 -10.49 1.35 8.97
N PHE A 27 -10.58 0.15 8.38
CA PHE A 27 -9.92 -0.16 7.10
C PHE A 27 -10.55 0.51 5.87
N SER A 28 -11.60 1.31 6.08
CA SER A 28 -12.26 2.11 5.05
C SER A 28 -11.80 3.57 5.03
N CYS A 29 -10.95 3.99 5.99
CA CYS A 29 -10.39 5.34 6.04
C CYS A 29 -9.55 5.71 4.80
N GLU A 30 -9.35 7.01 4.62
CA GLU A 30 -8.42 7.58 3.64
C GLU A 30 -6.98 7.24 3.97
N MET A 31 -6.18 6.94 2.93
CA MET A 31 -4.78 6.57 3.07
C MET A 31 -3.92 7.19 1.99
N TYR A 32 -2.78 7.68 2.44
CA TYR A 32 -1.72 8.24 1.64
C TYR A 32 -0.48 7.39 1.83
N MET A 33 0.04 6.86 0.73
CA MET A 33 1.32 6.18 0.71
C MET A 33 2.33 7.05 -0.02
N THR A 34 3.30 7.58 0.71
CA THR A 34 4.44 8.25 0.12
C THR A 34 5.49 7.23 -0.27
N VAL A 35 5.88 7.23 -1.55
CA VAL A 35 6.92 6.39 -2.12
C VAL A 35 8.08 7.27 -2.54
N HIS A 36 9.24 7.08 -1.92
CA HIS A 36 10.44 7.86 -2.20
C HIS A 36 11.59 6.95 -2.62
N ASN A 37 12.02 7.01 -3.89
CA ASN A 37 13.06 6.10 -4.42
C ASN A 37 14.50 6.50 -4.03
N GLY A 38 14.68 7.72 -3.52
CA GLY A 38 15.97 8.32 -3.15
C GLY A 38 16.29 9.60 -3.93
N ILE A 39 15.55 9.85 -5.01
CA ILE A 39 15.68 10.99 -5.91
C ILE A 39 14.34 11.72 -6.03
N GLU A 40 13.28 10.96 -6.28
CA GLU A 40 11.93 11.44 -6.52
C GLU A 40 10.96 10.86 -5.48
N GLN A 41 9.84 11.56 -5.32
CA GLN A 41 8.75 11.18 -4.44
C GLN A 41 7.43 11.18 -5.23
N MET A 42 6.62 10.16 -4.99
CA MET A 42 5.24 10.08 -5.43
C MET A 42 4.34 9.83 -4.22
N THR A 43 3.13 10.40 -4.22
CA THR A 43 2.09 10.08 -3.24
C THR A 43 0.98 9.30 -3.94
N ILE A 44 0.70 8.12 -3.41
CA ILE A 44 -0.44 7.30 -3.78
C ILE A 44 -1.57 7.65 -2.81
N ASN A 45 -2.68 8.17 -3.34
CA ASN A 45 -3.86 8.53 -2.55
C ASN A 45 -4.99 7.52 -2.81
N ILE A 46 -5.48 6.91 -1.74
CA ILE A 46 -6.64 6.03 -1.72
C ILE A 46 -7.69 6.68 -0.83
N ALA A 47 -8.72 7.25 -1.44
CA ALA A 47 -9.71 8.03 -0.70
C ALA A 47 -10.73 7.15 0.04
N THR A 48 -10.87 5.87 -0.31
CA THR A 48 -11.72 4.92 0.43
C THR A 48 -11.15 3.51 0.32
N LEU A 49 -11.31 2.69 1.38
CA LEU A 49 -10.96 1.27 1.41
C LEU A 49 -9.44 0.95 1.34
N TYR A 50 -8.66 1.64 2.18
CA TYR A 50 -7.21 1.44 2.17
C TYR A 50 -6.76 0.01 2.51
N GLY A 51 -7.52 -0.73 3.33
CA GLY A 51 -7.20 -2.12 3.65
C GLY A 51 -7.18 -3.01 2.40
N THR A 52 -8.16 -2.84 1.51
CA THR A 52 -8.21 -3.53 0.21
C THR A 52 -7.05 -3.12 -0.68
N ALA A 53 -6.72 -1.82 -0.74
CA ALA A 53 -5.58 -1.34 -1.52
C ALA A 53 -4.26 -1.97 -1.04
N LEU A 54 -4.01 -2.03 0.27
CA LEU A 54 -2.81 -2.66 0.83
C LEU A 54 -2.76 -4.17 0.55
N LEU A 55 -3.89 -4.87 0.61
CA LEU A 55 -3.96 -6.29 0.24
C LEU A 55 -3.64 -6.50 -1.25
N SER A 56 -4.21 -5.68 -2.13
CA SER A 56 -3.94 -5.72 -3.56
C SER A 56 -2.48 -5.43 -3.88
N MET A 57 -1.86 -4.45 -3.20
CA MET A 57 -0.43 -4.18 -3.32
C MET A 57 0.41 -5.37 -2.89
N ALA A 58 0.12 -5.98 -1.73
CA ALA A 58 0.88 -7.13 -1.26
C ALA A 58 0.82 -8.31 -2.26
N VAL A 59 -0.35 -8.59 -2.83
CA VAL A 59 -0.52 -9.61 -3.87
C VAL A 59 0.24 -9.25 -5.14
N GLY A 60 0.06 -8.03 -5.66
CA GLY A 60 0.74 -7.57 -6.87
C GLY A 60 2.27 -7.61 -6.74
N ILE A 61 2.82 -7.21 -5.58
CA ILE A 61 4.25 -7.28 -5.31
C ILE A 61 4.74 -8.74 -5.29
N MET A 62 4.00 -9.66 -4.66
CA MET A 62 4.37 -11.08 -4.68
C MET A 62 4.43 -11.64 -6.11
N GLU A 63 3.45 -11.30 -6.95
CA GLU A 63 3.42 -11.72 -8.36
C GLU A 63 4.58 -11.12 -9.17
N MET A 64 4.90 -9.85 -8.92
CA MET A 64 6.06 -9.16 -9.50
C MET A 64 7.39 -9.81 -9.14
N ILE A 65 7.57 -10.26 -7.89
CA ILE A 65 8.79 -10.93 -7.45
C ILE A 65 8.86 -12.33 -8.05
N ALA A 66 7.75 -13.07 -8.08
CA ALA A 66 7.66 -14.42 -8.64
C ALA A 66 7.77 -14.47 -10.19
N ASN A 67 8.01 -13.33 -10.86
CA ASN A 67 8.17 -13.19 -12.32
C ASN A 67 7.00 -13.80 -13.13
N LYS A 68 5.78 -13.79 -12.60
CA LYS A 68 4.60 -14.33 -13.29
C LYS A 68 4.09 -13.38 -14.37
N GLU A 69 4.79 -13.39 -15.51
CA GLU A 69 4.55 -12.50 -16.66
C GLU A 69 4.73 -11.02 -16.29
N ASN A 70 5.13 -10.15 -17.22
CA ASN A 70 5.24 -8.70 -16.97
C ASN A 70 3.84 -8.05 -16.84
N LYS A 71 2.93 -8.66 -16.08
CA LYS A 71 1.58 -8.19 -15.89
C LYS A 71 1.61 -7.01 -14.92
N PRO A 72 1.21 -5.82 -15.37
CA PRO A 72 1.05 -4.71 -14.46
C PRO A 72 -0.12 -4.99 -13.51
N PHE A 73 -0.03 -4.48 -12.29
CA PHE A 73 -1.18 -4.44 -11.38
C PHE A 73 -1.62 -3.00 -11.14
N ARG A 74 -2.91 -2.83 -10.85
CA ARG A 74 -3.54 -1.53 -10.63
C ARG A 74 -3.99 -1.42 -9.19
N ILE A 75 -3.74 -0.26 -8.59
CA ILE A 75 -4.38 0.17 -7.35
C ILE A 75 -5.29 1.33 -7.71
N SER A 76 -6.59 1.12 -7.57
CA SER A 76 -7.56 2.17 -7.88
C SER A 76 -7.55 3.21 -6.77
N GLY A 77 -7.57 4.49 -7.13
CA GLY A 77 -7.57 5.59 -6.17
C GLY A 77 -8.85 5.74 -5.34
N PHE A 78 -9.90 4.97 -5.66
CA PHE A 78 -11.24 4.94 -5.03
C PHE A 78 -11.64 6.25 -4.36
N GLY A 79 -12.08 7.23 -5.15
CA GLY A 79 -12.42 8.60 -4.72
C GLY A 79 -11.29 9.62 -4.92
N SER A 80 -10.09 9.16 -5.27
CA SER A 80 -9.00 9.98 -5.82
C SER A 80 -9.17 10.24 -7.33
N VAL A 81 -8.48 11.27 -7.84
CA VAL A 81 -8.39 11.59 -9.27
C VAL A 81 -7.42 10.68 -10.04
N TYR A 82 -6.69 9.80 -9.36
CA TYR A 82 -5.69 8.92 -9.97
C TYR A 82 -5.95 7.43 -9.73
N ASP A 83 -5.75 6.63 -10.77
CA ASP A 83 -5.43 5.21 -10.65
C ASP A 83 -3.91 5.02 -10.73
N TYR A 84 -3.37 4.08 -9.96
CA TYR A 84 -1.93 3.83 -9.89
C TYR A 84 -1.57 2.49 -10.51
N PHE A 85 -0.71 2.51 -11.53
CA PHE A 85 -0.28 1.32 -12.26
C PHE A 85 1.16 0.97 -11.91
N PHE A 86 1.39 -0.30 -11.59
CA PHE A 86 2.66 -0.85 -11.16
C PHE A 86 3.18 -1.78 -12.25
N ILE A 87 4.18 -1.33 -12.99
CA ILE A 87 4.65 -1.98 -14.23
C ILE A 87 6.10 -2.46 -14.05
N VAL A 88 6.33 -3.76 -14.22
CA VAL A 88 7.68 -4.33 -14.18
C VAL A 88 8.47 -3.96 -15.43
N LYS A 89 9.69 -3.45 -15.24
CA LYS A 89 10.66 -3.13 -16.30
C LYS A 89 12.04 -3.66 -15.89
N GLY A 90 12.29 -4.95 -16.17
CA GLY A 90 13.54 -5.61 -15.78
C GLY A 90 13.68 -5.70 -14.26
N GLN A 91 14.71 -5.06 -13.70
CA GLN A 91 14.95 -4.97 -12.25
C GLN A 91 14.21 -3.80 -11.59
N GLN A 92 13.49 -2.99 -12.36
CA GLN A 92 12.75 -1.85 -11.85
C GLN A 92 11.24 -2.08 -11.90
N ILE A 93 10.54 -1.31 -11.08
CA ILE A 93 9.11 -1.05 -11.18
C ILE A 93 8.91 0.40 -11.60
N LYS A 94 8.08 0.62 -12.61
CA LYS A 94 7.54 1.95 -12.95
C LYS A 94 6.17 2.06 -12.30
N ILE A 95 6.00 3.07 -11.45
CA ILE A 95 4.72 3.42 -10.85
C ILE A 95 4.19 4.62 -11.62
N GLU A 96 3.02 4.51 -12.24
CA GLU A 96 2.37 5.57 -13.00
C GLU A 96 1.11 6.03 -12.26
N ALA A 97 0.92 7.33 -12.11
CA ALA A 97 -0.35 7.93 -11.70
C ALA A 97 -1.10 8.35 -12.97
N VAL A 98 -2.22 7.71 -13.24
CA VAL A 98 -3.06 7.92 -14.42
C VAL A 98 -4.32 8.65 -13.98
N ASN A 99 -4.59 9.80 -14.60
CA ASN A 99 -5.78 10.58 -14.29
C ASN A 99 -7.03 9.84 -14.81
N VAL A 100 -7.97 9.57 -13.91
CA VAL A 100 -9.17 8.76 -14.20
C VAL A 100 -10.17 9.46 -15.14
N THR A 101 -10.00 10.75 -15.40
CA THR A 101 -10.92 11.55 -16.24
C THR A 101 -10.51 11.59 -17.70
N ASN A 102 -9.22 11.45 -18.01
CA ASN A 102 -8.68 11.58 -19.36
C ASN A 102 -7.74 10.43 -19.76
N ASP A 103 -7.50 9.46 -18.87
CA ASP A 103 -6.61 8.31 -19.07
C ASP A 103 -5.14 8.67 -19.37
N GLU A 104 -4.71 9.90 -19.04
CA GLU A 104 -3.34 10.36 -19.25
C GLU A 104 -2.45 10.07 -18.03
N VAL A 105 -1.19 9.68 -18.28
CA VAL A 105 -0.16 9.55 -17.24
C VAL A 105 0.31 10.95 -16.85
N GLU A 106 -0.08 11.43 -15.66
CA GLU A 106 0.32 12.76 -15.19
C GLU A 106 1.65 12.75 -14.44
N SER A 107 2.01 11.63 -13.82
CA SER A 107 3.32 11.46 -13.18
C SER A 107 3.74 10.00 -13.15
N PHE A 108 5.05 9.76 -13.06
CA PHE A 108 5.60 8.42 -12.87
C PHE A 108 6.86 8.46 -12.02
N LEU A 109 7.19 7.32 -11.43
CA LEU A 109 8.41 7.11 -10.66
C LEU A 109 8.97 5.72 -10.94
N PHE A 110 10.29 5.61 -11.07
CA PHE A 110 10.99 4.32 -11.12
C PHE A 110 11.51 3.93 -9.74
N TYR A 111 11.40 2.66 -9.38
CA TYR A 111 11.94 2.09 -8.14
C TYR A 111 12.63 0.77 -8.43
N ASP A 112 13.69 0.42 -7.70
CA ASP A 112 14.23 -0.95 -7.71
C ASP A 112 13.18 -1.95 -7.19
N LYS A 113 12.94 -3.04 -7.93
CA LYS A 113 11.85 -3.99 -7.64
C LYS A 113 11.99 -4.65 -6.27
N THR A 114 13.18 -5.15 -5.96
CA THR A 114 13.43 -5.89 -4.71
C THR A 114 13.43 -4.93 -3.53
N LYS A 115 14.06 -3.76 -3.68
CA LYS A 115 14.05 -2.71 -2.66
C LYS A 115 12.64 -2.21 -2.37
N PHE A 116 11.82 -1.99 -3.40
CA PHE A 116 10.42 -1.59 -3.24
C PHE A 116 9.65 -2.61 -2.38
N ALA A 117 9.82 -3.90 -2.66
CA ALA A 117 9.15 -4.96 -1.91
C ALA A 117 9.59 -5.00 -0.43
N HIS A 118 10.89 -4.87 -0.15
CA HIS A 118 11.39 -4.78 1.23
C HIS A 118 10.86 -3.53 1.95
N ASP A 119 10.88 -2.38 1.28
CA ASP A 119 10.38 -1.13 1.84
C ASP A 119 8.87 -1.21 2.11
N PHE A 120 8.10 -1.90 1.26
CA PHE A 120 6.67 -2.14 1.47
C PHE A 120 6.42 -3.05 2.68
N VAL A 121 7.13 -4.18 2.79
CA VAL A 121 7.02 -5.07 3.97
C VAL A 121 7.32 -4.30 5.25
N LYS A 122 8.39 -3.49 5.26
CA LYS A 122 8.77 -2.67 6.40
C LYS A 122 7.69 -1.64 6.74
N ALA A 123 7.16 -0.94 5.74
CA ALA A 123 6.11 0.06 5.93
C ALA A 123 4.82 -0.57 6.47
N LEU A 124 4.39 -1.69 5.89
CA LEU A 124 3.20 -2.43 6.32
C LEU A 124 3.36 -2.96 7.74
N LYS A 125 4.52 -3.55 8.08
CA LYS A 125 4.83 -4.00 9.44
C LYS A 125 4.72 -2.88 10.46
N ASN A 126 5.35 -1.74 10.17
CA ASN A 126 5.32 -0.58 11.05
C ASN A 126 3.89 -0.05 11.24
N HIS A 127 3.11 0.03 10.14
CA HIS A 127 1.72 0.48 10.20
C HIS A 127 0.85 -0.47 11.04
N LEU A 128 0.92 -1.78 10.80
CA LEU A 128 0.17 -2.78 11.59
C LEU A 128 0.55 -2.73 13.08
N GLN A 129 1.83 -2.54 13.39
CA GLN A 129 2.30 -2.37 14.76
C GLN A 129 1.76 -1.09 15.40
N GLU A 130 1.77 0.04 14.69
CA GLU A 130 1.22 1.31 15.19
C GLU A 130 -0.26 1.18 15.53
N ILE A 131 -1.08 0.67 14.60
CA ILE A 131 -2.53 0.58 14.83
C ILE A 131 -2.86 -0.41 15.96
N ALA A 132 -2.10 -1.49 16.10
CA ALA A 132 -2.27 -2.47 17.17
C ALA A 132 -1.80 -1.96 18.54
N GLN A 133 -0.86 -1.00 18.58
CA GLN A 133 -0.47 -0.32 19.81
C GLN A 133 -1.56 0.64 20.30
N ILE A 134 -2.31 1.25 19.37
CA ILE A 134 -3.43 2.14 19.71
C ILE A 134 -4.62 1.32 20.21
N ASN A 135 -5.01 0.27 19.50
CA ASN A 135 -6.09 -0.63 19.92
C ASN A 135 -5.78 -2.08 19.58
N ILE A 136 -5.45 -2.88 20.59
CA ILE A 136 -5.05 -4.29 20.41
C ILE A 136 -6.15 -5.15 19.78
N ARG A 137 -7.43 -4.79 19.95
CA ARG A 137 -8.57 -5.52 19.38
C ARG A 137 -8.61 -5.42 17.85
N ILE A 138 -7.87 -4.49 17.22
CA ILE A 138 -7.76 -4.45 15.76
C ILE A 138 -7.20 -5.76 15.18
N LYS A 139 -6.40 -6.50 15.97
CA LYS A 139 -5.88 -7.82 15.58
C LYS A 139 -6.96 -8.88 15.39
N GLU A 140 -8.15 -8.66 15.94
CA GLU A 140 -9.29 -9.57 15.80
C GLU A 140 -9.98 -9.39 14.44
N GLN A 141 -9.80 -8.23 13.80
CA GLN A 141 -10.36 -7.90 12.49
C GLN A 141 -9.76 -8.77 11.38
N GLU A 142 -10.62 -9.27 10.49
CA GLU A 142 -10.21 -10.16 9.39
C GLU A 142 -9.22 -9.46 8.46
N THR A 143 -9.46 -8.20 8.11
CA THR A 143 -8.56 -7.41 7.26
C THR A 143 -7.16 -7.27 7.87
N TYR A 144 -7.05 -7.09 9.20
CA TYR A 144 -5.76 -7.06 9.88
C TYR A 144 -5.03 -8.39 9.72
N LYS A 145 -5.71 -9.51 10.01
CA LYS A 145 -5.13 -10.86 9.92
C LYS A 145 -4.66 -11.18 8.51
N LEU A 146 -5.45 -10.80 7.50
CA LEU A 146 -5.09 -10.98 6.09
C LEU A 146 -3.86 -10.15 5.72
N LEU A 147 -3.80 -8.87 6.13
CA LEU A 147 -2.64 -8.02 5.87
C LEU A 147 -1.37 -8.56 6.53
N GLU A 148 -1.48 -9.01 7.78
CA GLU A 148 -0.38 -9.61 8.52
C GLU A 148 0.10 -10.91 7.84
N GLN A 149 -0.81 -11.79 7.45
CA GLN A 149 -0.49 -13.01 6.70
C GLN A 149 0.21 -12.72 5.36
N LYS A 150 -0.31 -11.74 4.59
CA LYS A 150 0.27 -11.37 3.30
C LYS A 150 1.65 -10.73 3.45
N MET A 151 1.84 -9.90 4.49
CA MET A 151 3.14 -9.35 4.84
C MET A 151 4.16 -10.46 5.13
N TYR A 152 3.81 -11.46 5.96
CA TYR A 152 4.70 -12.59 6.25
C TYR A 152 5.00 -13.43 5.01
N THR A 153 4.00 -13.68 4.16
CA THR A 153 4.17 -14.41 2.90
C THR A 153 5.14 -13.69 1.98
N LEU A 154 4.94 -12.38 1.79
CA LEU A 154 5.83 -11.56 0.97
C LEU A 154 7.25 -11.52 1.52
N ASN A 155 7.43 -11.38 2.83
CA ASN A 155 8.75 -11.43 3.45
C ASN A 155 9.47 -12.76 3.19
N SER A 156 8.76 -13.89 3.32
CA SER A 156 9.32 -15.21 3.03
C SER A 156 9.70 -15.40 1.55
N VAL A 157 8.89 -14.85 0.63
CA VAL A 157 9.22 -14.82 -0.81
C VAL A 157 10.51 -14.04 -1.06
N LEU A 158 10.69 -12.90 -0.39
CA LEU A 158 11.90 -12.08 -0.52
C LEU A 158 13.14 -12.74 0.08
N GLU A 159 13.01 -13.48 1.19
CA GLU A 159 14.13 -14.24 1.77
C GLU A 159 14.58 -15.44 0.91
N SER A 160 13.72 -15.87 -0.02
CA SER A 160 14.00 -17.00 -0.93
C SER A 160 14.62 -16.57 -2.27
N HIS A 161 14.82 -15.27 -2.52
CA HIS A 161 15.37 -14.68 -3.74
C HIS A 161 16.63 -13.87 -3.45
#